data_AF-A0AAX3W5L4-F1
#
_entry.id   AF-A0AAX3W5L4-F1
#
_cell.length_a   1.000
_cell.length_b   1.000
_cell.length_c   1.000
_cell.angle_alpha   90.00
_cell.angle_beta   90.00
_cell.angle_gamma   90.00
#
_symmetry.space_group_name_H-M   'P 1'
#
loop_
_entity.id
_entity.type
_entity.pdbx_description
1 polymer ?
#
loop_
_entity_poly.entity_id
_entity_poly.type
_entity_poly.pdbx_seq_one_letter_code
_entity_poly.pdbx_strand_id
1 'polypeptide(L)' 'MEFIGFADVNEFKRISGISVNDLERKVFANEGFQEKCMYRFGKGSKRYIKIQPAIEYIEEHIMTKETDL' A
#
# COMPACT_ATOMS: atom_id res chain seq x y z
N MET A 1 -3.32 -11.47 17.61
CA MET A 1 -2.84 -10.79 16.39
C MET A 1 -1.84 -9.74 16.86
N GLU A 2 -0.59 -10.10 17.18
CA GLU A 2 0.54 -10.48 16.31
C GLU A 2 0.96 -9.40 15.31
N PHE A 3 2.26 -9.06 15.34
CA PHE A 3 2.84 -7.84 14.78
C PHE A 3 2.69 -7.76 13.25
N ILE A 4 1.91 -6.79 12.77
CA ILE A 4 1.50 -6.62 11.36
C ILE A 4 2.54 -5.85 10.52
N GLY A 5 3.83 -5.99 10.83
CA GLY A 5 4.87 -5.03 10.39
C GLY A 5 4.95 -4.84 8.88
N PHE A 6 5.00 -5.93 8.10
CA PHE A 6 5.10 -5.90 6.65
C PHE A 6 4.23 -6.98 6.01
N ALA A 7 3.66 -6.68 4.85
CA ALA A 7 3.08 -7.65 3.93
C ALA A 7 3.87 -7.65 2.62
N ASP A 8 3.92 -8.77 1.91
CA ASP A 8 4.26 -8.71 0.50
C ASP A 8 3.06 -8.20 -0.33
N VAL A 9 3.27 -7.96 -1.62
CA VAL A 9 2.25 -7.37 -2.50
C VAL A 9 0.96 -8.20 -2.53
N ASN A 10 1.07 -9.53 -2.53
CA ASN A 10 -0.11 -10.40 -2.62
C ASN A 10 -0.87 -10.40 -1.30
N GLU A 11 -0.13 -10.46 -0.19
CA GLU A 11 -0.72 -10.36 1.14
C GLU A 11 -1.40 -9.00 1.31
N PHE A 12 -0.75 -7.90 0.92
CA PHE A 12 -1.31 -6.54 1.03
C PHE A 12 -2.59 -6.36 0.20
N LYS A 13 -2.62 -6.90 -1.02
CA LYS A 13 -3.85 -6.95 -1.84
C LYS A 13 -5.00 -7.66 -1.12
N ARG A 14 -4.71 -8.71 -0.34
CA ARG A 14 -5.72 -9.44 0.42
C ARG A 14 -6.18 -8.69 1.66
N ILE A 15 -5.26 -8.16 2.46
CA ILE A 15 -5.59 -7.59 3.79
C ILE A 15 -6.04 -6.14 3.73
N SER A 16 -5.69 -5.39 2.68
CA SER A 16 -6.08 -3.98 2.57
C SER A 16 -7.58 -3.77 2.34
N GLY A 17 -8.29 -4.78 1.81
CA GLY A 17 -9.70 -4.64 1.43
C GLY A 17 -9.96 -3.74 0.21
N ILE A 18 -8.90 -3.23 -0.44
CA ILE A 18 -9.00 -2.36 -1.62
C ILE A 18 -9.00 -3.23 -2.88
N SER A 19 -9.75 -2.81 -3.91
CA SER A 19 -9.79 -3.52 -5.19
C SER A 19 -8.38 -3.66 -5.78
N VAL A 20 -8.07 -4.82 -6.37
CA VAL A 20 -6.76 -5.07 -6.99
C VAL A 20 -6.46 -4.04 -8.08
N ASN A 21 -7.48 -3.63 -8.84
CA ASN A 21 -7.34 -2.65 -9.90
C ASN A 21 -6.94 -1.27 -9.36
N ASP A 22 -7.56 -0.80 -8.28
CA ASP A 22 -7.20 0.46 -7.65
C ASP A 22 -5.82 0.39 -6.99
N LEU A 23 -5.49 -0.73 -6.35
CA LEU A 23 -4.15 -0.95 -5.82
C LEU A 23 -3.08 -0.87 -6.91
N GLU A 24 -3.27 -1.55 -8.05
CA GLU A 24 -2.28 -1.56 -9.12
C GLU A 24 -2.17 -0.21 -9.84
N ARG A 25 -3.29 0.44 -10.12
CA ARG A 25 -3.32 1.64 -10.97
C ARG A 25 -3.19 2.95 -10.21
N LYS A 26 -3.61 3.01 -8.94
CA LYS A 26 -3.63 4.24 -8.14
C LYS A 26 -2.63 4.21 -7.00
N VAL A 27 -2.51 3.09 -6.29
CA VAL A 27 -1.64 3.00 -5.09
C VAL A 27 -0.21 2.64 -5.47
N PHE A 28 0.01 1.51 -6.14
CA PHE A 28 1.35 1.02 -6.47
C PHE A 28 2.02 1.82 -7.58
N ALA A 29 1.24 2.56 -8.37
CA ALA A 29 1.74 3.52 -9.35
C ALA A 29 2.10 4.89 -8.73
N ASN A 30 1.70 5.17 -7.49
CA ASN A 30 2.00 6.43 -6.81
C ASN A 30 3.46 6.43 -6.30
N GLU A 31 4.27 7.38 -6.77
CA GLU A 31 5.69 7.47 -6.43
C GLU A 31 5.91 7.73 -4.93
N GLY A 32 5.10 8.58 -4.29
CA GLY A 32 5.22 8.86 -2.86
C GLY A 32 4.87 7.64 -1.99
N PHE A 33 3.90 6.83 -2.41
CA PHE A 33 3.62 5.55 -1.77
C PHE A 33 4.80 4.59 -1.92
N GLN A 34 5.40 4.50 -3.11
CA GLN A 34 6.59 3.66 -3.33
C GLN A 34 7.74 4.08 -2.42
N GLU A 35 8.02 5.38 -2.31
CA GLU A 35 9.10 5.93 -1.48
C GLU A 35 8.88 5.68 0.01
N LYS A 36 7.67 5.95 0.51
CA LYS A 36 7.40 5.95 1.96
C LYS A 36 6.98 4.59 2.51
N CYS A 37 6.38 3.73 1.67
CA CYS A 37 5.68 2.53 2.15
C CYS A 37 6.18 1.23 1.53
N MET A 38 6.88 1.27 0.37
CA MET A 38 7.39 0.07 -0.30
C MET A 38 8.89 -0.13 -0.12
N TYR A 39 9.26 -1.38 0.13
CA TYR A 39 10.63 -1.79 0.39
C TYR A 39 11.00 -3.00 -0.46
N ARG A 40 12.27 -3.08 -0.83
CA ARG A 40 12.88 -4.24 -1.51
C ARG A 40 14.24 -4.53 -0.91
N PHE A 41 14.63 -5.80 -0.88
CA PHE A 41 16.00 -6.16 -0.55
C PHE A 41 16.89 -6.03 -1.80
N GLY A 42 17.71 -4.99 -1.85
CA GLY A 42 18.63 -4.72 -2.95
C GLY A 42 17.94 -4.67 -4.33
N LYS A 43 18.50 -5.38 -5.31
CA LYS A 43 17.96 -5.48 -6.68
C LYS A 43 16.87 -6.55 -6.84
N GLY A 44 16.33 -7.08 -5.75
CA GLY A 44 15.26 -8.08 -5.79
C GLY A 44 13.96 -7.56 -6.40
N SER A 45 13.19 -8.46 -7.02
CA SER A 45 11.87 -8.15 -7.58
C SER A 45 10.75 -8.17 -6.53
N LYS A 46 10.95 -8.85 -5.41
CA LYS A 46 9.97 -8.95 -4.32
C LYS A 46 9.89 -7.63 -3.56
N ARG A 47 8.65 -7.16 -3.39
CA ARG A 47 8.29 -5.94 -2.69
C ARG A 47 7.58 -6.26 -1.38
N TYR A 48 7.87 -5.47 -0.37
CA TYR A 48 7.26 -5.50 0.94
C TYR A 48 6.66 -4.15 1.25
N ILE A 49 5.50 -4.14 1.88
CA ILE A 49 4.71 -2.95 2.17
C ILE A 49 4.57 -2.88 3.68
N LYS A 50 5.01 -1.78 4.28
CA LYS A 50 4.83 -1.55 5.72
C LYS A 50 3.36 -1.21 5.95
N ILE A 51 2.63 -2.10 6.62
CA ILE A 51 1.16 -2.12 6.52
C ILE A 51 0.53 -0.85 7.09
N GLN A 52 0.84 -0.50 8.34
CA GLN A 52 0.21 0.65 9.00
C GLN A 52 0.47 1.97 8.23
N PRO A 53 1.72 2.33 7.88
CA PRO A 53 1.97 3.55 7.10
C PRO A 53 1.36 3.53 5.70
N ALA A 54 1.22 2.34 5.09
CA ALA A 54 0.59 2.23 3.78
C ALA A 54 -0.90 2.57 3.83
N ILE A 55 -1.62 2.10 4.85
CA ILE A 55 -3.06 2.41 5.01
C ILE A 55 -3.24 3.90 5.28
N GLU A 56 -2.47 4.48 6.21
CA GLU A 56 -2.49 5.91 6.54
C GLU A 56 -2.19 6.77 5.30
N TYR A 57 -1.16 6.43 4.53
CA TYR A 57 -0.82 7.17 3.32
C TYR A 57 -1.95 7.13 2.27
N ILE A 58 -2.57 5.97 2.07
CA ILE A 58 -3.69 5.83 1.11
C ILE A 58 -4.86 6.71 1.52
N GLU A 59 -5.24 6.69 2.80
CA GLU A 59 -6.34 7.48 3.33
C GLU A 59 -6.09 8.99 3.20
N GLU A 60 -4.88 9.44 3.54
CA GLU A 60 -4.54 10.87 3.57
C GLU A 60 -4.23 11.48 2.19
N HIS A 61 -3.68 10.70 1.25
CA HIS A 61 -3.07 11.24 0.02
C HIS A 61 -3.67 10.69 -1.27
N ILE A 62 -4.39 9.58 -1.23
CA ILE A 62 -4.89 8.90 -2.45
C ILE A 62 -6.42 8.86 -2.48
N MET A 63 -7.07 8.53 -1.37
CA MET A 63 -8.52 8.50 -1.28
C MET A 63 -9.09 9.89 -0.99
N THR A 64 -10.30 10.13 -1.49
CA THR A 64 -11.13 11.28 -1.13
C THR A 64 -12.31 10.76 -0.35
N LYS A 65 -12.69 11.44 0.74
CA LYS A 65 -13.88 11.06 1.50
C LYS A 65 -15.11 11.27 0.63
N GLU A 66 -16.08 10.37 0.75
CA GLU A 66 -17.34 10.46 0.00
C GLU A 66 -18.08 11.79 0.26
N THR A 67 -17.93 12.36 1.47
CA THR A 67 -18.53 13.66 1.84
C THR A 67 -17.87 14.87 1.19
N ASP A 68 -16.67 14.68 0.62
CA ASP A 68 -15.87 15.75 0.02
C ASP A 68 -15.99 15.73 -1.52
N LEU A 69 -16.85 14.86 -2.07
CA LEU A 69 -17.24 14.78 -3.50
C LEU A 69 -18.51 15.59 -3.77
#